data_AF-A0A914Y4W8-F1
#
_entry.id   AF-A0A914Y4W8-F1
#
_cell.length_a   1.000
_cell.length_b   1.000
_cell.length_c   1.000
_cell.angle_alpha   90.00
_cell.angle_beta   90.00
_cell.angle_gamma   90.00
#
_symmetry.space_group_name_H-M   'P 1'
#
loop_
_entity.id
_entity.type
_entity.pdbx_description
1 polymer ?
#
loop_
_entity_poly.entity_id
_entity_poly.type
_entity_poly.pdbx_seq_one_letter_code
_entity_poly.pdbx_strand_id
1 'polypeptide(L)'
;MIFVSLWSAFAISLYLLNTEKKRVTVSKILNFSPWKAAILIFSGFLGGLFTALTGSGVDICTFAVLTFVFRLSENFAAPSGIAMMAFVSQFCVFWRAAILQEFDSLALDYVKVCVPSVSLFVPLGSFLGSHFHRITIAFLVSVLEILAMAGFLATMPSLPLLLCSATVIVAGFLLFTALGKIGTKLLHQDSENIKEQKIPF
;
A
#
# COMPACT_ATOMS: atom_id res chain seq x y z
N MET A 1 7.55 6.28 14.03
CA MET A 1 6.25 6.55 14.69
C MET A 1 5.12 6.60 13.65
N ILE A 2 5.03 7.66 12.84
CA ILE A 2 3.95 7.86 11.85
C ILE A 2 3.86 6.70 10.85
N PHE A 3 5.00 6.21 10.36
CA PHE A 3 5.07 5.04 9.48
C PHE A 3 4.31 3.83 10.05
N VAL A 4 4.67 3.41 11.27
CA VAL A 4 4.08 2.23 11.92
C VAL A 4 2.60 2.47 12.21
N SER A 5 2.22 3.67 12.66
CA SER A 5 0.82 4.03 12.92
C SER A 5 -0.05 3.97 11.65
N LEU A 6 0.46 4.45 10.52
CA LEU A 6 -0.27 4.44 9.26
C LEU A 6 -0.42 3.01 8.71
N TRP A 7 0.65 2.20 8.77
CA TRP A 7 0.61 0.80 8.38
C TRP A 7 -0.30 -0.04 9.29
N SER A 8 -0.30 0.24 10.59
CA SER A 8 -1.23 -0.39 11.54
C SER A 8 -2.69 -0.05 11.23
N ALA A 9 -3.00 1.22 10.93
CA ALA A 9 -4.33 1.63 10.50
C ALA A 9 -4.77 0.88 9.23
N PHE A 10 -3.86 0.78 8.27
CA PHE A 10 -4.05 0.06 7.03
C PHE A 10 -4.33 -1.42 7.28
N ALA A 11 -3.51 -2.10 8.10
CA ALA A 11 -3.65 -3.52 8.40
C ALA A 11 -4.97 -3.82 9.14
N ILE A 12 -5.38 -2.98 10.09
CA ILE A 12 -6.66 -3.12 10.79
C ILE A 12 -7.82 -3.01 9.78
N SER A 13 -7.80 -2.02 8.89
CA SER A 13 -8.82 -1.87 7.86
C SER A 13 -8.82 -3.04 6.86
N LEU A 14 -7.64 -3.57 6.50
CA LEU A 14 -7.51 -4.71 5.61
C LEU A 14 -8.05 -5.99 6.26
N TYR A 15 -7.75 -6.21 7.54
CA TYR A 15 -8.25 -7.34 8.33
C TYR A 15 -9.77 -7.30 8.43
N LEU A 16 -10.34 -6.14 8.76
CA LEU A 16 -11.79 -5.95 8.82
C LEU A 16 -12.43 -6.19 7.45
N LEU A 17 -11.84 -5.67 6.37
CA LEU A 17 -12.33 -5.88 5.01
C LEU A 17 -12.26 -7.35 4.56
N ASN A 18 -11.28 -8.12 5.04
CA ASN A 18 -11.14 -9.55 4.72
C ASN A 18 -12.00 -10.47 5.60
N THR A 19 -12.56 -9.95 6.70
CA THR A 19 -13.53 -10.69 7.53
C THR A 19 -14.91 -10.80 6.85
N GLU A 20 -15.20 -9.93 5.89
CA GLU A 20 -16.41 -9.97 5.06
C GLU A 20 -16.38 -11.17 4.09
N LYS A 21 -16.98 -12.29 4.51
CA LYS A 21 -17.00 -13.58 3.77
C LYS A 21 -17.57 -13.52 2.34
N LYS A 22 -18.27 -12.45 1.96
CA LYS A 22 -18.88 -12.26 0.62
C LYS A 22 -18.04 -11.39 -0.35
N ARG A 23 -16.78 -11.08 -0.03
CA ARG A 23 -15.94 -10.24 -0.90
C ARG A 23 -15.59 -10.94 -2.22
N VAL A 24 -16.06 -10.35 -3.33
CA VAL A 24 -15.56 -10.64 -4.67
C VAL A 24 -14.31 -9.78 -4.88
N THR A 25 -13.13 -10.42 -4.96
CA THR A 25 -11.86 -9.76 -5.34
C THR A 25 -11.59 -10.04 -6.80
N VAL A 26 -11.10 -9.03 -7.52
CA VAL A 26 -10.77 -9.16 -8.95
C VAL A 26 -9.26 -9.32 -9.13
N SER A 27 -8.84 -10.13 -10.10
CA SER A 27 -7.42 -10.32 -10.43
C SER A 27 -6.88 -9.24 -11.39
N LYS A 28 -7.78 -8.47 -12.01
CA LYS A 28 -7.48 -7.37 -12.93
C LYS A 28 -8.46 -6.24 -12.69
N ILE A 29 -8.03 -5.00 -12.93
CA ILE A 29 -8.92 -3.83 -12.89
C ILE A 29 -9.99 -4.04 -13.97
N LEU A 30 -11.25 -4.20 -13.55
CA LEU A 30 -12.38 -4.31 -14.46
C LEU A 30 -12.58 -2.96 -15.17
N ASN A 31 -12.72 -2.96 -16.50
CA ASN A 31 -12.94 -1.77 -17.33
C ASN A 31 -11.95 -0.63 -17.03
N PHE A 32 -10.72 -0.72 -17.56
CA PHE A 32 -9.72 0.34 -17.44
C PHE A 32 -10.14 1.57 -18.25
N SER A 33 -10.84 2.49 -17.58
CA SER A 33 -11.27 3.78 -18.11
C SER A 33 -10.22 4.86 -17.82
N PRO A 34 -10.06 5.89 -18.67
CA PRO A 34 -9.17 7.03 -18.42
C PRO A 34 -9.43 7.71 -17.06
N TRP A 35 -10.67 7.67 -16.56
CA TRP A 35 -10.99 8.17 -15.22
C TRP A 35 -10.30 7.37 -14.10
N LYS A 36 -10.26 6.04 -14.22
CA LYS A 36 -9.56 5.16 -13.26
C LYS A 36 -8.04 5.36 -13.33
N ALA A 37 -7.51 5.60 -14.53
CA ALA A 37 -6.11 5.98 -14.71
C ALA A 37 -5.79 7.32 -14.03
N ALA A 38 -6.66 8.32 -14.14
CA ALA A 38 -6.49 9.61 -13.46
C ALA A 38 -6.45 9.44 -11.93
N ILE A 39 -7.31 8.59 -11.36
CA ILE A 39 -7.30 8.27 -9.92
C ILE A 39 -5.96 7.63 -9.52
N LEU A 40 -5.45 6.68 -10.30
CA LEU A 40 -4.16 6.03 -10.03
C LEU A 40 -3.01 7.04 -10.06
N ILE A 41 -2.95 7.89 -11.09
CA ILE A 41 -1.92 8.94 -11.22
C ILE A 41 -1.98 9.91 -10.04
N PHE A 42 -3.18 10.39 -9.70
CA PHE A 42 -3.37 11.28 -8.57
C PHE A 42 -2.96 10.62 -7.24
N SER A 43 -3.33 9.36 -7.03
CA SER A 43 -2.93 8.62 -5.83
C SER A 43 -1.43 8.37 -5.75
N GLY A 44 -0.77 8.14 -6.90
CA GLY A 44 0.67 7.96 -6.98
C GLY A 44 1.40 9.27 -6.65
N PHE A 45 0.92 10.39 -7.18
CA PHE A 45 1.45 11.71 -6.87
C PHE A 45 1.28 12.07 -5.38
N LEU A 46 0.08 11.88 -4.84
CA LEU A 46 -0.21 12.11 -3.42
C LEU A 46 0.61 11.17 -2.52
N GLY A 47 0.76 9.91 -2.92
CA GLY A 47 1.65 8.95 -2.28
C GLY A 47 3.10 9.41 -2.28
N GLY A 48 3.56 10.03 -3.37
CA GLY A 48 4.91 10.62 -3.49
C GLY A 48 5.15 11.72 -2.46
N LEU A 49 4.18 12.61 -2.29
CA LEU A 49 4.22 13.64 -1.25
C LEU A 49 4.28 13.01 0.15
N PHE A 50 3.50 11.96 0.39
CA PHE A 50 3.55 11.25 1.66
C PHE A 50 4.86 10.47 1.86
N THR A 51 5.51 9.97 0.81
CA THR A 51 6.83 9.35 0.91
C THR A 51 7.86 10.33 1.47
N ALA A 52 7.78 11.62 1.14
CA ALA A 52 8.67 12.63 1.72
C ALA A 52 8.48 12.79 3.23
N LEU A 53 7.28 12.50 3.77
CA LEU A 53 6.96 12.65 5.19
C LEU A 53 7.14 11.36 5.99
N THR A 54 6.72 10.22 5.44
CA THR A 54 6.64 8.93 6.15
C THR A 54 7.70 7.93 5.71
N GLY A 55 8.39 8.19 4.60
CA GLY A 55 9.39 7.30 4.01
C GLY A 55 8.83 6.21 3.10
N SER A 56 7.53 5.90 3.12
CA SER A 56 6.90 4.86 2.27
C SER A 56 5.43 5.16 1.91
N GLY A 57 5.15 6.40 1.50
CA GLY A 57 3.80 6.85 1.21
C GLY A 57 3.23 6.29 -0.09
N VAL A 58 4.04 6.23 -1.16
CA VAL A 58 3.66 5.67 -2.47
C VAL A 58 3.19 4.23 -2.35
N ASP A 59 3.90 3.42 -1.56
CA ASP A 59 3.58 2.01 -1.38
C ASP A 59 2.19 1.85 -0.73
N ILE A 60 1.98 2.49 0.43
CA ILE A 60 0.71 2.44 1.17
C ILE A 60 -0.43 3.01 0.31
N CYS A 61 -0.24 4.15 -0.35
CA CYS A 61 -1.30 4.76 -1.16
C CYS A 61 -1.66 3.91 -2.37
N THR A 62 -0.66 3.40 -3.09
CA THR A 62 -0.88 2.51 -4.24
C THR A 62 -1.58 1.24 -3.79
N PHE A 63 -1.08 0.61 -2.73
CA PHE A 63 -1.66 -0.61 -2.19
C PHE A 63 -3.09 -0.40 -1.69
N ALA A 64 -3.36 0.71 -1.00
CA ALA A 64 -4.69 1.06 -0.52
C ALA A 64 -5.68 1.32 -1.66
N VAL A 65 -5.29 2.06 -2.70
CA VAL A 65 -6.18 2.29 -3.85
C VAL A 65 -6.46 0.99 -4.60
N LEU A 66 -5.44 0.16 -4.84
CA LEU A 66 -5.63 -1.14 -5.50
C LEU A 66 -6.54 -2.07 -4.69
N THR A 67 -6.33 -2.20 -3.38
CA THR A 67 -7.07 -3.14 -2.52
C THR A 67 -8.45 -2.63 -2.10
N PHE A 68 -8.58 -1.37 -1.68
CA PHE A 68 -9.85 -0.82 -1.19
C PHE A 68 -10.72 -0.26 -2.31
N VAL A 69 -10.16 0.49 -3.27
CA VAL A 69 -10.95 1.15 -4.33
C VAL A 69 -11.20 0.19 -5.49
N PHE A 70 -10.15 -0.43 -6.03
CA PHE A 70 -10.29 -1.34 -7.18
C PHE A 70 -10.55 -2.80 -6.80
N ARG A 71 -10.54 -3.12 -5.49
CA ARG A 71 -10.78 -4.48 -4.96
C ARG A 71 -9.91 -5.55 -5.62
N LEU A 72 -8.69 -5.17 -6.00
CA LEU A 72 -7.68 -6.12 -6.43
C LEU A 72 -7.33 -7.07 -5.29
N SER A 73 -7.10 -8.33 -5.63
CA SER A 73 -6.55 -9.30 -4.68
C SER A 73 -5.18 -8.84 -4.20
N GLU A 74 -4.94 -9.03 -2.91
CA GLU A 74 -3.72 -8.66 -2.19
C GLU A 74 -2.47 -9.29 -2.85
N ASN A 75 -2.61 -10.50 -3.41
CA ASN A 75 -1.55 -11.21 -4.12
C ASN A 75 -1.00 -10.45 -5.34
N PHE A 76 -1.80 -9.56 -5.95
CA PHE A 76 -1.38 -8.73 -7.09
C PHE A 76 -1.07 -7.29 -6.66
N ALA A 77 -1.84 -6.77 -5.70
CA ALA A 77 -1.67 -5.40 -5.24
C ALA A 77 -0.37 -5.20 -4.46
N ALA A 78 0.07 -6.16 -3.64
CA ALA A 78 1.28 -6.03 -2.83
C ALA A 78 2.57 -6.00 -3.70
N PRO A 79 2.77 -6.92 -4.68
CA PRO A 79 3.90 -6.81 -5.60
C PRO A 79 3.90 -5.51 -6.42
N SER A 80 2.72 -4.99 -6.78
CA SER A 80 2.59 -3.74 -7.52
C SER A 80 3.04 -2.52 -6.71
N GLY A 81 2.67 -2.44 -5.41
CA GLY A 81 3.11 -1.38 -4.50
C GLY A 81 4.62 -1.38 -4.30
N ILE A 82 5.21 -2.56 -4.08
CA ILE A 82 6.66 -2.73 -3.94
C ILE A 82 7.39 -2.30 -5.22
N ALA A 83 6.88 -2.67 -6.40
CA ALA A 83 7.48 -2.25 -7.68
C ALA A 83 7.46 -0.72 -7.85
N MET A 84 6.35 -0.07 -7.48
CA MET A 84 6.26 1.40 -7.50
C MET A 84 7.25 2.05 -6.53
N MET A 85 7.40 1.47 -5.32
CA MET A 85 8.36 1.96 -4.33
C MET A 85 9.80 1.82 -4.80
N ALA A 86 10.16 0.70 -5.42
CA ALA A 86 11.48 0.49 -6.01
C ALA A 86 11.79 1.54 -7.08
N PHE A 87 10.83 1.79 -7.98
CA PHE A 87 10.99 2.79 -9.03
C PHE A 87 11.19 4.21 -8.47
N VAL A 88 10.36 4.61 -7.51
CA VAL A 88 10.46 5.94 -6.88
C VAL A 88 11.77 6.09 -6.12
N SER A 89 12.23 5.07 -5.40
CA SER A 89 13.51 5.09 -4.69
C SER A 89 14.70 5.26 -5.65
N GLN A 90 14.71 4.50 -6.76
CA GLN A 90 15.74 4.63 -7.79
C GLN A 90 15.74 6.03 -8.41
N PHE A 91 14.56 6.58 -8.72
CA PHE A 91 14.44 7.93 -9.24
C PHE A 91 14.95 8.98 -8.26
N CYS A 92 14.62 8.87 -6.96
CA CYS A 92 15.12 9.78 -5.92
C CYS A 92 16.65 9.73 -5.79
N VAL A 93 17.24 8.52 -5.80
CA VAL A 93 18.70 8.36 -5.77
C VAL A 93 19.34 8.97 -7.02
N PHE A 94 18.79 8.68 -8.21
CA PHE A 94 19.29 9.26 -9.46
C PHE A 94 19.20 10.79 -9.46
N TRP A 95 18.04 11.35 -9.09
CA TRP A 95 17.82 12.80 -9.03
C TRP A 95 18.83 13.47 -8.09
N ARG A 96 19.05 12.89 -6.91
CA ARG A 96 19.95 13.47 -5.91
C ARG A 96 21.43 13.30 -6.28
N ALA A 97 21.81 12.17 -6.86
CA ALA A 97 23.19 11.91 -7.27
C ALA A 97 23.59 12.65 -8.55
N ALA A 98 22.74 12.64 -9.58
CA ALA A 98 23.07 13.18 -10.90
C ALA A 98 22.77 14.68 -11.04
N ILE A 99 21.67 15.17 -10.44
CA ILE A 99 21.20 16.56 -10.65
C ILE A 99 21.65 17.47 -9.52
N LEU A 100 21.37 17.12 -8.26
CA LEU A 100 21.76 17.96 -7.13
C LEU A 100 23.26 17.88 -6.80
N GLN A 101 23.93 16.77 -7.15
CA GLN A 101 25.34 16.49 -6.82
C GLN A 101 25.69 16.60 -5.32
N GLU A 102 24.67 16.59 -4.47
CA GLU A 102 24.79 16.61 -3.01
C GLU A 102 24.29 15.26 -2.48
N PHE A 103 25.23 14.36 -2.23
CA PHE A 103 24.93 13.06 -1.65
C PHE A 103 25.76 12.83 -0.40
N ASP A 104 25.09 12.70 0.74
CA ASP A 104 25.73 12.30 1.97
C ASP A 104 26.32 10.88 1.80
N SER A 105 27.60 10.71 2.15
CA SER A 105 28.32 9.45 1.92
C SER A 105 27.65 8.29 2.66
N LEU A 106 27.11 8.57 3.85
CA LEU A 106 26.42 7.59 4.68
C LEU A 106 25.08 7.14 4.05
N ALA A 107 24.32 8.07 3.46
CA ALA A 107 23.11 7.72 2.71
C ALA A 107 23.41 6.82 1.50
N LEU A 108 24.53 7.06 0.81
CA LEU A 108 24.93 6.28 -0.36
C LEU A 108 25.36 4.86 0.03
N ASP A 109 26.04 4.71 1.16
CA ASP A 109 26.41 3.40 1.71
C ASP A 109 25.18 2.59 2.14
N TYR A 110 24.16 3.24 2.71
CA TYR A 110 22.88 2.55 2.96
C TYR A 110 22.23 2.06 1.67
N VAL A 111 22.20 2.88 0.62
CA VAL A 111 21.66 2.45 -0.68
C VAL A 111 22.44 1.24 -1.22
N LYS A 112 23.78 1.26 -1.16
CA LYS A 112 24.61 0.13 -1.61
C LYS A 112 24.28 -1.18 -0.90
N VAL A 113 24.00 -1.13 0.40
CA VAL A 113 23.64 -2.34 1.19
C VAL A 113 22.19 -2.76 0.93
N CYS A 114 21.27 -1.81 0.73
CA CYS A 114 19.87 -2.10 0.45
C CYS A 114 19.65 -2.74 -0.92
N VAL A 115 20.38 -2.32 -1.97
CA VAL A 115 20.20 -2.85 -3.33
C VAL A 115 20.27 -4.38 -3.41
N PRO A 116 21.31 -5.08 -2.91
CA PRO A 116 21.37 -6.54 -2.98
C PRO A 116 20.28 -7.21 -2.13
N SER A 117 19.98 -6.68 -0.93
CA SER A 117 18.93 -7.22 -0.07
C SER A 117 17.56 -7.14 -0.76
N VAL A 118 17.19 -5.96 -1.26
CA VAL A 118 15.90 -5.74 -1.92
C VAL A 118 15.80 -6.57 -3.21
N SER A 119 16.87 -6.63 -4.00
CA SER A 119 16.89 -7.40 -5.26
C SER A 119 16.70 -8.90 -5.04
N LEU A 120 17.09 -9.43 -3.87
CA LEU A 120 16.88 -10.83 -3.51
C LEU A 120 15.49 -11.06 -2.88
N PHE A 121 15.12 -10.23 -1.89
CA PHE A 121 13.93 -10.47 -1.09
C PHE A 121 12.63 -10.02 -1.78
N VAL A 122 12.66 -9.05 -2.71
CA VAL A 122 11.45 -8.63 -3.42
C VAL A 122 10.93 -9.71 -4.38
N PRO A 123 11.75 -10.29 -5.28
CA PRO A 123 11.29 -11.39 -6.13
C PRO A 123 10.83 -12.59 -5.31
N LEU A 124 11.59 -12.96 -4.27
CA LEU A 124 11.25 -14.05 -3.37
C LEU A 124 9.90 -13.79 -2.66
N GLY A 125 9.71 -12.60 -2.11
CA GLY A 125 8.45 -12.19 -1.48
C GLY A 125 7.27 -12.21 -2.46
N SER A 126 7.47 -11.73 -3.69
CA SER A 126 6.42 -11.75 -4.73
C SER A 126 6.05 -13.18 -5.16
N PHE A 127 7.04 -14.07 -5.23
CA PHE A 127 6.86 -15.48 -5.58
C PHE A 127 6.13 -16.25 -4.48
N LEU A 128 6.49 -16.03 -3.21
CA LEU A 128 5.74 -16.61 -2.08
C LEU A 128 4.31 -16.05 -2.05
N GLY A 129 4.16 -14.73 -2.27
CA GLY A 129 2.86 -14.06 -2.32
C GLY A 129 1.93 -14.58 -3.43
N SER A 130 2.46 -15.03 -4.57
CA SER A 130 1.63 -15.62 -5.63
C SER A 130 1.09 -17.00 -5.27
N HIS A 131 1.77 -17.74 -4.38
CA HIS A 131 1.36 -19.09 -3.96
C HIS A 131 0.42 -19.07 -2.75
N PHE A 132 0.52 -18.06 -1.89
CA PHE A 132 -0.34 -17.96 -0.72
C PHE A 132 -1.76 -17.51 -1.07
N HIS A 133 -2.76 -18.05 -0.37
CA HIS A 133 -4.12 -17.56 -0.48
C HIS A 133 -4.19 -16.13 0.11
N ARG A 134 -5.03 -15.25 -0.48
CA ARG A 134 -5.15 -13.83 -0.08
C ARG A 134 -5.33 -13.59 1.43
N ILE A 135 -6.05 -14.52 2.09
CA ILE A 135 -6.29 -14.49 3.54
C ILE A 135 -4.99 -14.70 4.33
N THR A 136 -4.11 -15.59 3.85
CA THR A 136 -2.80 -15.85 4.46
C THR A 136 -1.92 -14.60 4.34
N ILE A 137 -1.94 -13.90 3.20
CA ILE A 137 -1.19 -12.64 3.04
C ILE A 137 -1.70 -11.58 4.01
N ALA A 138 -3.01 -11.38 4.08
CA ALA A 138 -3.60 -10.42 5.03
C ALA A 138 -3.25 -10.76 6.49
N PHE A 139 -3.24 -12.04 6.85
CA PHE A 139 -2.80 -12.50 8.17
C PHE A 139 -1.32 -12.21 8.42
N LEU A 140 -0.43 -12.55 7.48
CA LEU A 140 1.01 -12.29 7.62
C LEU A 140 1.31 -10.78 7.76
N VAL A 141 0.69 -9.94 6.94
CA VAL A 141 0.80 -8.48 7.06
C VAL A 141 0.33 -8.02 8.43
N SER A 142 -0.81 -8.52 8.91
CA SER A 142 -1.33 -8.17 10.24
C SER A 142 -0.37 -8.58 11.38
N VAL A 143 0.26 -9.75 11.29
CA VAL A 143 1.25 -10.21 12.27
C VAL A 143 2.50 -9.32 12.26
N LEU A 144 3.01 -8.99 11.08
CA LEU A 144 4.17 -8.10 10.95
C LEU A 144 3.90 -6.71 11.54
N GLU A 145 2.70 -6.18 11.33
CA GLU A 145 2.31 -4.89 11.91
C GLU A 145 2.15 -4.94 13.42
N ILE A 146 1.60 -6.01 13.97
CA ILE A 146 1.55 -6.21 15.44
C ILE A 146 2.96 -6.23 16.02
N LEU A 147 3.91 -6.92 15.36
CA LEU A 147 5.31 -6.93 15.78
C LEU A 147 5.95 -5.54 15.68
N ALA A 148 5.68 -4.79 14.61
CA ALA A 148 6.19 -3.43 14.44
C ALA A 148 5.63 -2.48 15.51
N MET A 149 4.34 -2.60 15.86
CA MET A 149 3.71 -1.87 16.97
C MET A 149 4.26 -2.30 18.33
N ALA A 150 4.51 -3.59 18.56
CA ALA A 150 5.13 -4.06 19.80
C ALA A 150 6.55 -3.51 19.95
N GLY A 151 7.36 -3.54 18.87
CA GLY A 151 8.69 -2.95 18.85
C GLY A 151 8.65 -1.43 19.12
N PHE A 152 7.66 -0.75 18.56
CA PHE A 152 7.40 0.65 18.85
C PHE A 152 7.09 0.90 20.34
N LEU A 153 6.19 0.14 20.94
CA LEU A 153 5.88 0.25 22.38
C LEU A 153 7.08 -0.08 23.27
N ALA A 154 7.92 -1.04 22.85
CA ALA A 154 9.15 -1.41 23.58
C ALA A 154 10.17 -0.28 23.67
N THR A 155 10.11 0.71 22.76
CA THR A 155 10.96 1.93 22.86
C THR A 155 10.54 2.89 23.98
N MET A 156 9.46 2.59 24.72
CA MET A 156 8.89 3.42 25.78
C MET A 156 8.66 4.88 25.32
N PRO A 157 7.78 5.11 24.33
CA PRO A 157 7.55 6.43 23.77
C PRO A 157 6.88 7.37 24.78
N SER A 158 7.13 8.67 24.63
CA SER A 158 6.48 9.69 25.45
C SER A 158 4.97 9.75 25.19
N LEU A 159 4.21 10.18 26.21
CA LEU A 159 2.74 10.27 26.13
C LEU A 159 2.22 11.10 24.92
N PRO A 160 2.82 12.25 24.55
CA PRO A 160 2.40 13.00 23.37
C PRO A 160 2.57 12.22 22.06
N LEU A 161 3.65 11.44 21.96
CA LEU A 161 3.94 10.61 20.79
C LEU A 161 2.96 9.45 20.68
N LEU A 162 2.57 8.86 21.81
CA LEU A 162 1.53 7.83 21.85
C LEU A 162 0.18 8.38 21.41
N LEU A 163 -0.23 9.55 21.92
CA LEU A 163 -1.49 10.21 21.52
C LEU A 163 -1.50 10.54 20.02
N CYS A 164 -0.42 11.13 19.50
CA CYS A 164 -0.28 11.41 18.08
C CYS A 164 -0.40 10.13 17.24
N SER A 165 0.26 9.05 17.66
CA SER A 165 0.19 7.75 16.98
C SER A 165 -1.23 7.17 16.96
N ALA A 166 -1.96 7.28 18.08
CA ALA A 166 -3.35 6.83 18.19
C ALA A 166 -4.28 7.66 17.28
N THR A 167 -4.09 8.98 17.23
CA THR A 167 -4.85 9.86 16.32
C THR A 167 -4.62 9.49 14.86
N VAL A 168 -3.37 9.24 14.45
CA VAL A 168 -3.05 8.79 13.08
C VAL A 168 -3.70 7.45 12.78
N ILE A 169 -3.69 6.51 13.74
CA ILE A 169 -4.34 5.20 13.57
C ILE A 169 -5.84 5.37 13.34
N VAL A 170 -6.53 6.14 14.19
CA VAL A 170 -7.98 6.37 14.08
C VAL A 170 -8.32 7.10 12.78
N ALA A 171 -7.60 8.17 12.45
CA ALA A 171 -7.82 8.92 11.21
C ALA A 171 -7.59 8.05 9.96
N GLY A 172 -6.50 7.27 9.95
CA GLY A 172 -6.20 6.33 8.87
C GLY A 172 -7.27 5.25 8.72
N PHE A 173 -7.73 4.67 9.83
CA PHE A 173 -8.77 3.65 9.83
C PHE A 173 -10.09 4.18 9.25
N LEU A 174 -10.50 5.40 9.63
CA LEU A 174 -11.68 6.06 9.07
C LEU A 174 -11.54 6.29 7.56
N LEU A 175 -10.38 6.77 7.12
CA LEU A 175 -10.07 7.01 5.71
C LEU A 175 -10.12 5.72 4.90
N PHE A 176 -9.45 4.67 5.33
CA PHE A 176 -9.43 3.38 4.61
C PHE A 176 -10.80 2.71 4.59
N THR A 177 -11.59 2.85 5.67
CA THR A 177 -12.98 2.37 5.68
C THR A 177 -13.85 3.14 4.70
N ALA A 178 -13.67 4.46 4.58
CA ALA A 178 -14.37 5.27 3.59
C ALA A 178 -13.99 4.86 2.15
N LEU A 179 -12.69 4.65 1.88
CA LEU A 179 -12.21 4.14 0.59
C LEU A 179 -12.80 2.77 0.26
N GLY A 180 -12.87 1.86 1.24
CA GLY A 180 -13.48 0.54 1.06
C GLY A 180 -14.96 0.61 0.69
N LYS A 181 -15.72 1.55 1.27
CA LYS A 181 -17.13 1.80 0.90
C LYS A 181 -17.26 2.34 -0.52
N ILE A 182 -16.39 3.26 -0.94
CA ILE A 182 -16.34 3.80 -2.31
C ILE A 182 -16.05 2.67 -3.29
N GLY A 183 -15.07 1.81 -3.00
CA GLY A 183 -14.73 0.68 -3.86
C GLY A 183 -15.84 -0.36 -4.00
N THR A 184 -16.67 -0.57 -2.97
CA THR A 184 -17.88 -1.42 -3.10
C THR A 184 -18.85 -0.85 -4.14
N LYS A 185 -19.14 0.45 -4.07
CA LYS A 185 -20.04 1.11 -5.02
C LYS A 185 -19.49 1.05 -6.44
N LEU A 186 -18.19 1.31 -6.61
CA LEU A 186 -17.51 1.25 -7.91
C LEU A 186 -17.60 -0.17 -8.52
N LEU A 187 -17.33 -1.21 -7.72
CA LEU A 187 -17.40 -2.60 -8.18
C LEU A 187 -18.82 -2.99 -8.62
N HIS A 188 -19.85 -2.56 -7.89
CA HIS A 188 -21.24 -2.80 -8.29
C HIS A 188 -21.56 -2.14 -9.63
N GLN A 189 -21.20 -0.86 -9.81
CA GLN A 189 -21.40 -0.13 -11.07
C GLN A 189 -20.67 -0.79 -12.25
N ASP A 190 -19.41 -1.18 -12.06
CA ASP A 190 -18.65 -1.89 -13.09
C ASP A 190 -19.28 -3.25 -13.44
N SER A 191 -19.82 -3.96 -12.44
CA SER A 191 -20.47 -5.25 -12.65
C SER A 191 -21.80 -5.13 -13.39
N GLU A 192 -22.57 -4.07 -13.15
CA GLU A 192 -23.81 -3.76 -13.88
C GLU A 192 -23.52 -3.38 -15.33
N ASN A 193 -22.55 -2.49 -15.57
CA ASN A 193 -22.14 -2.10 -16.92
C ASN A 193 -21.68 -3.30 -17.77
N ILE A 194 -20.98 -4.28 -17.17
CA ILE A 194 -20.58 -5.52 -17.87
C ILE A 194 -21.79 -6.39 -18.21
N LYS A 195 -22.80 -6.45 -17.34
CA LYS A 195 -24.03 -7.21 -17.63
C LYS A 195 -24.82 -6.56 -18.76
N GLU A 196 -24.91 -5.23 -18.79
CA GLU A 196 -25.58 -4.49 -19.88
C GLU A 196 -24.86 -4.67 -21.23
N GLN A 197 -23.53 -4.63 -21.26
CA GLN A 197 -22.76 -4.85 -22.51
C GLN A 197 -22.81 -6.30 -23.04
N LYS A 198 -23.14 -7.29 -22.20
CA LYS A 198 -23.27 -8.71 -22.60
C LYS A 198 -24.65 -9.09 -23.13
N ILE A 199 -25.56 -8.13 -23.31
CA ILE A 199 -26.84 -8.32 -23.99
C ILE A 199 -26.74 -7.70 -25.40
N PRO A 200 -26.04 -8.32 -26.37
CA PRO A 200 -26.37 -8.09 -27.77
C PRO A 200 -27.58 -8.98 -28.10
N PHE A 201 -28.63 -8.35 -28.63
CA PHE A 201 -29.75 -9.04 -29.29
C PHE A 201 -29.24 -9.93 -30.43
#